data_AF-A0A9W9BCA5-F1
#
_entry.id   AF-A0A9W9BCA5-F1
#
_cell.length_a   1.000
_cell.length_b   1.000
_cell.length_c   1.000
_cell.angle_alpha   90.00
_cell.angle_beta   90.00
_cell.angle_gamma   90.00
#
_symmetry.space_group_name_H-M   'P 1'
#
loop_
_entity.id
_entity.type
_entity.pdbx_description
1 polymer ?
#
loop_
_entity_poly.entity_id
_entity_poly.type
_entity_poly.pdbx_seq_one_letter_code
_entity_poly.pdbx_strand_id
1 'polypeptide(L)'
;MVAITKFLWLALATTTATAAAIVQRDVITVQNDIKQKIGPIWTTLKSDIDAFPNSGSKGEAAIQSGFGDAILALEGTTADIKSTGSFGLVSGTTIFADIELLVPTFLSALVTLVAQKPT
;
A
#
# COMPACT_ATOMS: atom_id res chain seq x y z
N MET A 1 37.94 5.61 50.17
CA MET A 1 36.68 5.79 49.41
C MET A 1 36.95 6.01 47.92
N VAL A 2 37.78 5.18 47.27
CA VAL A 2 38.19 5.36 45.86
C VAL A 2 37.45 4.39 44.92
N ALA A 3 36.96 3.26 45.46
CA ALA A 3 36.25 2.26 44.67
C ALA A 3 34.85 2.75 44.22
N ILE A 4 34.10 3.43 45.10
CA ILE A 4 32.71 3.87 44.83
C ILE A 4 32.69 4.95 43.72
N THR A 5 33.68 5.85 43.69
CA THR A 5 33.78 6.90 42.67
C THR A 5 34.04 6.34 41.26
N LYS A 6 34.71 5.18 41.15
CA LYS A 6 34.97 4.53 39.86
C LYS A 6 33.71 3.86 39.29
N PHE A 7 32.82 3.35 40.13
CA PHE A 7 31.54 2.77 39.68
C PHE A 7 30.56 3.84 39.18
N LEU A 8 30.59 5.04 39.77
CA LEU A 8 29.74 6.16 39.35
C LEU A 8 30.12 6.70 37.96
N TRP A 9 31.39 6.62 37.57
CA TRP A 9 31.85 7.04 36.23
C TRP A 9 31.47 6.04 35.13
N LEU A 10 31.39 4.74 35.44
CA LEU A 10 30.95 3.73 34.47
C LEU A 10 29.43 3.78 34.23
N ALA A 11 28.67 4.25 35.21
CA ALA A 11 27.22 4.48 35.07
C ALA A 11 26.88 5.74 34.26
N LEU A 12 27.81 6.67 34.07
CA LEU A 12 27.57 7.89 33.28
C LEU A 12 27.92 7.72 31.78
N ALA A 13 28.54 6.60 31.41
CA ALA A 13 28.87 6.25 30.02
C ALA A 13 27.90 5.24 29.41
N THR A 14 26.79 4.88 30.08
CA THR A 14 25.79 4.01 29.50
C THR A 14 24.89 4.79 28.56
N THR A 15 25.30 4.74 27.30
CA THR A 15 24.41 4.59 26.15
C THR A 15 23.40 5.72 25.97
N THR A 16 23.82 6.77 25.28
CA THR A 16 22.96 7.34 24.24
C THR A 16 22.83 6.27 23.15
N ALA A 17 22.02 5.26 23.40
CA ALA A 17 21.38 4.57 22.31
C ALA A 17 20.48 5.63 21.66
N THR A 18 21.00 6.37 20.69
CA THR A 18 20.15 6.84 19.62
C THR A 18 19.53 5.56 19.08
N ALA A 19 18.31 5.26 19.51
CA ALA A 19 17.45 4.37 18.76
C ALA A 19 17.58 4.91 17.34
N ALA A 20 18.25 4.15 16.46
CA ALA A 20 18.15 4.41 15.04
C ALA A 20 16.65 4.60 14.84
N ALA A 21 16.23 5.80 14.43
CA ALA A 21 14.84 6.06 14.17
C ALA A 21 14.42 4.90 13.30
N ILE A 22 13.63 3.96 13.85
CA ILE A 22 13.04 2.93 13.04
C ILE A 22 12.19 3.80 12.14
N VAL A 23 12.63 3.97 10.90
CA VAL A 23 11.85 4.68 9.89
C VAL A 23 10.71 3.70 9.61
N GLN A 24 9.79 3.59 10.57
CA GLN A 24 8.47 3.02 10.40
C GLN A 24 7.89 3.85 9.28
N ARG A 25 7.89 3.31 8.07
CA ARG A 25 7.02 3.82 7.03
C ARG A 25 5.62 3.64 7.57
N ASP A 26 5.10 4.76 8.05
CA ASP A 26 3.94 4.87 8.92
C ASP A 26 2.69 4.31 8.23
N VAL A 27 1.65 4.04 9.01
CA VAL A 27 0.27 3.79 8.56
C VAL A 27 -0.15 4.72 7.41
N ILE A 28 0.36 5.95 7.42
CA ILE A 28 0.18 6.96 6.38
C ILE A 28 0.66 6.46 5.00
N THR A 29 1.80 5.76 4.93
CA THR A 29 2.29 5.17 3.67
C THR A 29 1.29 4.17 3.12
N VAL A 30 0.85 3.23 3.95
CA VAL A 30 -0.13 2.19 3.54
C VAL A 30 -1.46 2.82 3.12
N GLN A 31 -1.96 3.80 3.87
CA GLN A 31 -3.17 4.54 3.48
C GLN A 31 -2.99 5.30 2.17
N ASN A 32 -1.84 5.95 1.96
CA ASN A 32 -1.53 6.63 0.72
C ASN A 32 -1.42 5.66 -0.46
N ASP A 33 -0.85 4.47 -0.26
CA ASP A 33 -0.78 3.47 -1.31
C ASP A 33 -2.18 3.04 -1.74
N ILE A 34 -3.08 2.79 -0.80
CA ILE A 34 -4.47 2.43 -1.10
C ILE A 34 -5.18 3.57 -1.84
N LYS A 35 -5.13 4.80 -1.30
CA LYS A 35 -5.95 5.92 -1.78
C LYS A 35 -5.39 6.62 -3.00
N GLN A 36 -4.06 6.69 -3.12
CA GLN A 36 -3.38 7.49 -4.14
C GLN A 36 -2.72 6.63 -5.22
N LYS A 37 -2.60 5.31 -5.02
CA LYS A 37 -2.08 4.38 -6.04
C LYS A 37 -3.13 3.39 -6.47
N ILE A 38 -3.57 2.49 -5.58
CA ILE A 38 -4.48 1.39 -5.93
C ILE A 38 -5.81 1.94 -6.45
N GLY A 39 -6.47 2.83 -5.71
CA GLY A 39 -7.78 3.36 -6.10
C GLY A 39 -7.78 4.06 -7.48
N PRO A 40 -6.86 5.01 -7.74
CA PRO A 40 -6.74 5.65 -9.04
C PRO A 40 -6.43 4.69 -10.19
N ILE A 41 -5.52 3.73 -10.00
CA ILE A 41 -5.20 2.73 -11.03
C ILE A 41 -6.44 1.94 -11.43
N TRP A 42 -7.21 1.45 -10.45
CA TRP A 42 -8.42 0.70 -10.73
C TRP A 42 -9.55 1.53 -11.33
N THR A 43 -9.61 2.83 -11.01
CA THR A 43 -10.55 3.75 -11.64
C THR A 43 -10.23 3.92 -13.13
N THR A 44 -8.95 4.12 -13.46
CA THR A 44 -8.48 4.18 -14.85
C THR A 44 -8.70 2.86 -15.58
N LEU A 45 -8.29 1.75 -14.97
CA LEU A 45 -8.47 0.42 -15.53
C LEU A 45 -9.95 0.10 -15.81
N LYS A 46 -10.85 0.47 -14.90
CA LYS A 46 -12.29 0.36 -15.13
C LYS A 46 -12.73 1.17 -16.35
N SER A 47 -12.27 2.41 -16.48
CA SER A 47 -12.59 3.26 -17.63
C SER A 47 -12.10 2.65 -18.94
N ASP A 48 -10.88 2.09 -18.95
CA ASP A 48 -10.30 1.46 -20.14
C ASP A 48 -11.06 0.19 -20.52
N ILE A 49 -11.42 -0.63 -19.52
CA ILE A 49 -12.27 -1.80 -19.70
C ILE A 49 -13.62 -1.36 -20.25
N ASP A 50 -14.34 -0.41 -19.63
CA ASP A 50 -15.66 0.03 -20.09
C ASP A 50 -15.63 0.59 -21.53
N ALA A 51 -14.51 1.16 -21.97
CA ALA A 51 -14.32 1.67 -23.34
C ALA A 51 -14.04 0.56 -24.37
N PHE A 52 -13.60 -0.62 -23.96
CA PHE A 52 -13.39 -1.77 -24.82
C PHE A 52 -14.72 -2.45 -25.17
N PRO A 53 -14.93 -2.97 -26.41
CA PRO A 53 -13.99 -3.08 -27.53
C PRO A 53 -13.88 -1.84 -28.42
N ASN A 54 -14.66 -0.78 -28.18
CA ASN A 54 -14.68 0.41 -29.05
C ASN A 54 -13.32 1.12 -29.13
N SER A 55 -12.51 1.02 -28.08
CA SER A 55 -11.14 1.52 -28.00
C SER A 55 -10.11 0.71 -28.82
N GLY A 56 -10.48 -0.47 -29.34
CA GLY A 56 -9.64 -1.32 -30.18
C GLY A 56 -8.32 -1.74 -29.53
N SER A 57 -7.27 -1.96 -30.34
CA SER A 57 -5.95 -2.42 -29.87
C SER A 57 -5.25 -1.44 -28.92
N LYS A 58 -5.59 -0.15 -28.96
CA LYS A 58 -5.10 0.82 -27.98
C LYS A 58 -5.69 0.57 -26.60
N GLY A 59 -7.00 0.27 -26.54
CA GLY A 59 -7.67 -0.09 -25.30
C GLY A 59 -7.14 -1.40 -24.73
N GLU A 60 -6.92 -2.41 -25.58
CA GLU A 60 -6.31 -3.67 -25.17
C GLU A 60 -4.94 -3.46 -24.49
N ALA A 61 -4.05 -2.69 -25.13
CA ALA A 61 -2.73 -2.38 -24.57
C ALA A 61 -2.83 -1.58 -23.27
N ALA A 62 -3.78 -0.64 -23.16
CA ALA A 62 -4.02 0.13 -21.94
C ALA A 62 -4.50 -0.77 -20.78
N ILE A 63 -5.44 -1.68 -21.04
CA ILE A 63 -5.92 -2.65 -20.06
C ILE A 63 -4.77 -3.55 -19.59
N GLN A 64 -3.95 -4.06 -20.51
CA GLN A 64 -2.78 -4.89 -20.16
C GLN A 64 -1.79 -4.12 -19.28
N SER A 65 -1.43 -2.89 -19.66
CA SER A 65 -0.52 -2.04 -18.88
C SER A 65 -1.10 -1.73 -17.51
N GLY A 66 -2.39 -1.37 -17.45
CA GLY A 66 -3.08 -1.03 -16.21
C GLY A 66 -3.14 -2.19 -15.23
N PHE A 67 -3.30 -3.43 -15.70
CA PHE A 67 -3.15 -4.61 -14.82
C PHE A 67 -1.71 -4.80 -14.32
N GLY A 68 -0.71 -4.53 -15.16
CA GLY A 68 0.70 -4.52 -14.73
C GLY A 68 0.95 -3.51 -13.61
N ASP A 69 0.46 -2.29 -13.78
CA ASP A 69 0.57 -1.22 -12.78
C ASP A 69 -0.20 -1.57 -11.50
N ALA A 70 -1.38 -2.19 -11.61
CA ALA A 70 -2.17 -2.64 -10.47
C ALA A 70 -1.43 -3.72 -9.65
N ILE A 71 -0.79 -4.68 -10.33
CA ILE A 71 0.02 -5.71 -9.68
C ILE A 71 1.19 -5.07 -8.93
N LEU A 72 1.94 -4.17 -9.57
CA LEU A 72 3.07 -3.49 -8.94
C LEU A 72 2.64 -2.65 -7.74
N ALA A 73 1.50 -1.95 -7.84
CA ALA A 73 0.96 -1.17 -6.72
C ALA A 73 0.54 -2.07 -5.54
N LEU A 74 -0.10 -3.21 -5.81
CA LEU A 74 -0.50 -4.18 -4.78
C LEU A 74 0.72 -4.84 -4.11
N GLU A 75 1.74 -5.22 -4.88
CA GLU A 75 3.00 -5.76 -4.37
C GLU A 75 3.74 -4.75 -3.50
N GLY A 76 3.83 -3.50 -3.96
CA GLY A 76 4.42 -2.39 -3.19
C GLY A 76 3.69 -2.16 -1.88
N THR A 77 2.37 -2.02 -1.93
CA THR A 77 1.53 -1.84 -0.73
C THR A 77 1.68 -3.02 0.24
N THR A 78 1.77 -4.25 -0.27
CA THR A 78 2.00 -5.45 0.55
C THR A 78 3.36 -5.42 1.23
N ALA A 79 4.41 -4.96 0.53
CA ALA A 79 5.74 -4.79 1.11
C ALA A 79 5.73 -3.70 2.20
N ASP A 80 5.07 -2.57 1.95
CA ASP A 80 4.94 -1.49 2.92
C ASP A 80 4.17 -1.96 4.17
N ILE A 81 3.04 -2.67 4.03
CA ILE A 81 2.32 -3.31 5.16
C ILE A 81 3.23 -4.22 5.98
N LYS A 82 3.99 -5.12 5.32
CA LYS A 82 4.92 -6.04 5.99
C LYS A 82 6.01 -5.28 6.74
N SER A 83 6.44 -4.13 6.22
CA SER A 83 7.45 -3.28 6.85
C SER A 83 6.92 -2.47 8.04
N THR A 84 5.65 -2.04 8.00
CA THR A 84 5.01 -1.28 9.09
C THR A 84 4.75 -2.16 10.32
N GLY A 85 4.42 -3.44 10.12
CA GLY A 85 4.08 -4.37 11.20
C GLY A 85 2.61 -4.28 11.63
N SER A 86 2.32 -4.53 12.90
CA SER A 86 0.93 -4.55 13.40
C SER A 86 0.32 -3.15 13.46
N PHE A 87 -0.92 -3.03 12.98
CA PHE A 87 -1.69 -1.80 13.08
C PHE A 87 -2.43 -1.70 14.42
N GLY A 88 -2.48 -0.50 14.99
CA GLY A 88 -3.41 -0.18 16.08
C GLY A 88 -4.87 -0.17 15.58
N LEU A 89 -5.84 -0.22 16.50
CA LEU A 89 -7.26 -0.31 16.16
C LEU A 89 -7.73 0.81 15.22
N VAL A 90 -7.38 2.07 15.50
CA VAL A 90 -7.79 3.24 14.69
C VAL A 90 -7.20 3.16 13.28
N SER A 91 -5.89 2.88 13.19
CA SER A 91 -5.18 2.74 11.93
C SER A 91 -5.69 1.57 11.09
N GLY A 92 -5.91 0.41 11.72
CA GLY A 92 -6.43 -0.78 11.07
C GLY A 92 -7.86 -0.61 10.55
N THR A 93 -8.74 0.00 11.36
CA THR A 93 -10.12 0.30 10.92
C THR A 93 -10.14 1.32 9.79
N THR A 94 -9.25 2.31 9.80
CA THR A 94 -9.13 3.27 8.69
C THR A 94 -8.66 2.59 7.40
N ILE A 95 -7.62 1.77 7.47
CA ILE A 95 -7.12 0.99 6.32
C ILE A 95 -8.21 0.07 5.77
N PHE A 96 -8.93 -0.62 6.66
CA PHE A 96 -10.04 -1.49 6.27
C PHE A 96 -11.15 -0.73 5.53
N ALA A 97 -11.58 0.42 6.07
CA ALA A 97 -12.58 1.27 5.43
C ALA A 97 -12.10 1.79 4.07
N ASP A 98 -10.83 2.20 3.94
CA ASP A 98 -10.26 2.64 2.67
C ASP A 98 -10.28 1.50 1.63
N ILE A 99 -10.04 0.24 2.03
CA ILE A 99 -10.14 -0.93 1.13
C ILE A 99 -11.60 -1.21 0.74
N GLU A 100 -12.53 -1.18 1.69
CA GLU A 100 -13.96 -1.44 1.44
C GLU A 100 -14.53 -0.48 0.38
N LEU A 101 -14.10 0.79 0.40
CA LEU A 101 -14.50 1.79 -0.60
C LEU A 101 -14.07 1.44 -2.03
N LEU A 102 -13.02 0.64 -2.21
CA LEU A 102 -12.52 0.27 -3.54
C LEU A 102 -13.16 -1.01 -4.10
N VAL A 103 -13.71 -1.87 -3.24
CA VAL A 103 -14.31 -3.16 -3.62
C VAL A 103 -15.36 -3.04 -4.74
N PRO A 104 -16.31 -2.08 -4.71
CA PRO A 104 -17.30 -1.97 -5.79
C PRO A 104 -16.68 -1.69 -7.15
N THR A 105 -15.63 -0.87 -7.21
CA THR A 105 -14.91 -0.55 -8.45
C THR A 105 -14.19 -1.76 -9.01
N PHE A 106 -13.50 -2.53 -8.15
CA PHE A 106 -12.80 -3.75 -8.56
C PHE A 106 -13.77 -4.78 -9.11
N LEU A 107 -14.87 -5.02 -8.38
CA LEU A 107 -15.87 -6.00 -8.77
C LEU A 107 -16.54 -5.60 -10.10
N SER A 108 -16.90 -4.32 -10.25
CA SER A 108 -17.49 -3.83 -11.50
C SER A 108 -16.54 -4.00 -12.69
N ALA A 109 -15.27 -3.64 -12.54
CA ALA A 109 -14.27 -3.80 -13.60
C ALA A 109 -14.12 -5.27 -14.04
N LEU A 110 -14.02 -6.19 -13.09
CA LEU A 110 -13.91 -7.62 -13.38
C LEU A 110 -15.16 -8.19 -14.04
N VAL A 111 -16.35 -7.79 -13.59
CA VAL A 111 -17.62 -8.20 -14.21
C VAL A 111 -17.71 -7.72 -15.66
N THR A 112 -17.38 -6.45 -15.92
CA THR A 112 -17.37 -5.92 -17.30
C THR A 112 -16.37 -6.68 -18.16
N LEU A 113 -15.16 -6.92 -17.67
CA LEU A 113 -14.13 -7.63 -18.41
C LEU A 113 -14.56 -9.06 -18.78
N VAL A 114 -15.20 -9.78 -17.85
CA VAL A 114 -15.75 -11.12 -18.13
C VAL A 114 -16.86 -11.05 -19.19
N ALA A 115 -17.73 -10.04 -19.13
CA ALA A 115 -18.80 -9.84 -20.10
C ALA A 115 -18.29 -9.51 -21.51
N GLN A 116 -17.06 -8.99 -21.63
CA GLN A 116 -16.42 -8.70 -22.92
C GLN A 116 -15.74 -9.90 -23.57
N LYS A 117 -15.68 -11.05 -22.89
CA LYS A 117 -15.11 -12.27 -23.47
C LYS A 117 -15.84 -12.62 -24.77
N PRO A 118 -15.13 -12.80 -25.90
CA PRO A 118 -15.74 -13.29 -27.13
C PRO A 118 -16.40 -14.64 -26.89
N THR A 119 -17.67 -14.77 -27.28
CA THR A 119 -18.42 -16.04 -27.29
C THR A 119 -17.98 -16.95 -28.42
#